data_AF-A0A2V4XWA9-F1
#
_entry.id   AF-A0A2V4XWA9-F1
#
_cell.length_a   1.000
_cell.length_b   1.000
_cell.length_c   1.000
_cell.angle_alpha   90.00
_cell.angle_beta   90.00
_cell.angle_gamma   90.00
#
_symmetry.space_group_name_H-M   'P 1'
#
loop_
_entity.id
_entity.type
_entity.pdbx_description
1 polymer ?
#
loop_
_entity_poly.entity_id
_entity_poly.type
_entity_poly.pdbx_seq_one_letter_code
_entity_poly.pdbx_strand_id
1 'polypeptide(L)'
;MKYSILFIVAFFVGNMSNEDAKSWSEGQKLSWSDFKGNPDPTSDAVALTASGITFGYSLKTSGKRIVDYRTTVEAHFYPNKSWYVKSRGNHHVLRHEQLHFDITELYARQFRQQLTKLVVNQNLKEQMRSLHDSVNKALNETQIRYDKQTNHSMNIEKQKAWELFVAKELKALDQFKSH
;
A
#
# COMPACT_ATOMS: atom_id res chain seq x y z
N MET A 1 15.29 -7.61 -46.05
CA MET A 1 15.56 -7.56 -44.59
C MET A 1 14.75 -6.43 -43.99
N LYS A 2 13.72 -6.72 -43.20
CA LYS A 2 12.92 -5.69 -42.53
C LYS A 2 13.43 -5.54 -41.11
N TYR A 3 14.07 -4.42 -40.81
CA TYR A 3 14.52 -4.08 -39.47
C TYR A 3 13.29 -3.77 -38.59
N SER A 4 13.03 -4.60 -37.57
CA SER A 4 12.03 -4.32 -36.56
C SER A 4 12.65 -3.47 -35.46
N ILE A 5 12.28 -2.19 -35.41
CA ILE A 5 12.65 -1.27 -34.33
C ILE A 5 11.71 -1.52 -33.14
N LEU A 6 12.28 -1.93 -32.01
CA LEU A 6 11.60 -2.11 -30.74
C LEU A 6 11.51 -0.74 -30.04
N PHE A 7 10.34 -0.12 -30.02
CA PHE A 7 10.10 1.07 -29.21
C PHE A 7 9.60 0.66 -27.83
N ILE A 8 10.45 0.81 -26.81
CA ILE A 8 10.06 0.77 -25.40
C ILE A 8 9.60 2.18 -25.03
N VAL A 9 8.28 2.39 -24.98
CA VAL A 9 7.72 3.64 -24.48
C VAL A 9 7.39 3.44 -23.00
N ALA A 10 8.27 3.91 -22.12
CA ALA A 10 8.02 4.02 -20.70
C ALA A 10 7.31 5.36 -20.44
N PHE A 11 6.01 5.31 -20.13
CA PHE A 11 5.31 6.49 -19.58
C PHE A 11 5.53 6.50 -18.07
N PHE A 12 6.48 7.31 -17.60
CA PHE A 12 6.55 7.71 -16.21
C PHE A 12 5.55 8.85 -16.00
N VAL A 13 4.42 8.57 -15.35
CA VAL A 13 3.61 9.61 -14.72
C VAL A 13 4.09 9.70 -13.28
N GLY A 14 4.86 10.75 -12.96
CA GLY A 14 5.20 11.10 -11.58
C GLY A 14 6.53 11.85 -11.46
N ASN A 15 6.46 13.10 -11.04
CA ASN A 15 7.52 13.73 -10.25
C ASN A 15 6.88 14.23 -8.95
N MET A 16 6.74 13.31 -7.99
CA MET A 16 6.69 13.64 -6.57
C MET A 16 8.00 13.09 -6.01
N SER A 17 8.87 13.94 -5.49
CA SER A 17 10.16 13.54 -4.92
C SER A 17 9.95 12.46 -3.86
N ASN A 18 10.58 11.31 -4.07
CA ASN A 18 10.39 10.08 -3.31
C ASN A 18 11.54 9.89 -2.30
N GLU A 19 12.01 10.96 -1.65
CA GLU A 19 13.28 10.92 -0.90
C GLU A 19 13.20 10.27 0.49
N ASP A 20 12.06 9.73 0.93
CA ASP A 20 11.95 9.16 2.29
C ASP A 20 10.90 8.03 2.45
N ALA A 21 10.26 7.54 1.39
CA ALA A 21 9.24 6.48 1.55
C ALA A 21 9.87 5.17 2.05
N LYS A 22 9.25 4.55 3.05
CA LYS A 22 9.69 3.26 3.62
C LYS A 22 8.80 2.15 3.10
N SER A 23 9.36 1.21 2.34
CA SER A 23 8.61 0.04 1.85
C SER A 23 8.32 -0.93 3.00
N TRP A 24 7.17 -1.59 2.92
CA TRP A 24 6.78 -2.57 3.92
C TRP A 24 7.67 -3.80 3.82
N SER A 25 8.14 -4.30 4.96
CA SER A 25 8.80 -5.60 5.05
C SER A 25 8.45 -6.30 6.36
N GLU A 26 8.41 -7.63 6.35
CA GLU A 26 7.95 -8.44 7.48
C GLU A 26 8.79 -8.23 8.75
N GLY A 27 10.10 -8.01 8.58
CA GLY A 27 11.04 -7.81 9.68
C GLY A 27 11.19 -6.36 10.16
N GLN A 28 10.64 -5.37 9.46
CA GLN A 28 10.83 -3.97 9.80
C GLN A 28 9.52 -3.34 10.29
N LYS A 29 9.42 -3.21 11.61
CA LYS A 29 8.33 -2.47 12.25
C LYS A 29 8.63 -0.97 12.31
N LEU A 30 7.57 -0.18 12.33
CA LEU A 30 7.60 1.25 12.57
C LEU A 30 8.04 1.51 14.01
N SER A 31 8.80 2.58 14.15
CA SER A 31 9.28 3.16 15.39
C SER A 31 8.86 4.61 15.42
N TRP A 32 8.78 5.23 16.61
CA TRP A 32 8.43 6.65 16.71
C TRP A 32 9.43 7.58 15.98
N SER A 33 10.67 7.13 15.72
CA SER A 33 11.63 7.87 14.88
C SER A 33 11.27 7.90 13.39
N ASP A 34 10.40 7.00 12.91
CA ASP A 34 9.92 7.01 11.53
C ASP A 34 8.86 8.12 11.30
N PHE A 35 8.23 8.66 12.34
CA PHE A 35 7.18 9.69 12.23
C PHE A 35 7.82 11.09 12.26
N LYS A 36 8.18 11.60 11.08
CA LYS A 36 8.94 12.85 10.91
C LYS A 36 8.04 14.08 10.67
N GLY A 37 6.76 13.87 10.39
CA GLY A 37 5.78 14.94 10.19
C GLY A 37 5.48 15.72 11.47
N ASN A 38 5.02 16.96 11.29
CA ASN A 38 4.54 17.78 12.41
C ASN A 38 3.10 17.40 12.77
N PRO A 39 2.76 17.29 14.07
CA PRO A 39 1.38 17.06 14.48
C PRO A 39 0.43 18.12 13.96
N ASP A 40 -0.74 17.70 13.49
CA ASP A 40 -1.79 18.62 13.09
C ASP A 40 -2.46 19.20 14.35
N PRO A 41 -2.33 20.52 14.62
CA PRO A 41 -2.88 21.13 15.82
C PRO A 41 -4.42 21.15 15.83
N THR A 42 -5.07 20.88 14.70
CA THR A 42 -6.53 20.83 14.57
C THR A 42 -7.10 19.42 14.75
N SER A 43 -6.25 18.40 14.86
CA SER A 43 -6.65 17.01 15.03
C SER A 43 -6.65 16.60 16.50
N ASP A 44 -7.70 15.91 16.94
CA ASP A 44 -7.74 15.27 18.26
C ASP A 44 -6.91 13.97 18.34
N ALA A 45 -6.40 13.49 17.20
CA ALA A 45 -5.65 12.26 17.10
C ALA A 45 -4.29 12.36 17.82
N VAL A 46 -3.85 11.23 18.38
CA VAL A 46 -2.52 11.13 19.03
C VAL A 46 -1.42 10.96 18.00
N ALA A 47 -1.71 10.25 16.92
CA ALA A 47 -0.79 9.95 15.84
C ALA A 47 -1.55 9.78 14.53
N LEU A 48 -0.81 9.81 13.43
CA LEU A 48 -1.32 9.53 12.10
C LEU A 48 -0.26 8.81 11.29
N THR A 49 -0.66 7.72 10.65
CA THR A 49 0.13 6.97 9.67
C THR A 49 -0.33 7.29 8.25
N ALA A 50 0.52 7.96 7.49
CA ALA A 50 0.34 8.07 6.05
C ALA A 50 0.99 6.87 5.36
N SER A 51 0.17 6.02 4.75
CA SER A 51 0.63 4.89 3.93
C SER A 51 -0.21 4.74 2.65
N GLY A 52 0.30 4.02 1.67
CA GLY A 52 -0.42 3.76 0.43
C GLY A 52 0.26 2.74 -0.48
N ILE A 53 -0.40 2.42 -1.58
CA ILE A 53 0.10 1.46 -2.57
C ILE A 53 0.70 2.24 -3.75
N THR A 54 1.94 1.91 -4.10
CA THR A 54 2.58 2.36 -5.34
C THR A 54 2.48 1.25 -6.39
N PHE A 55 1.92 1.59 -7.55
CA PHE A 55 1.69 0.66 -8.65
C PHE A 55 2.38 1.11 -9.92
N GLY A 56 3.17 0.21 -10.50
CA GLY A 56 3.80 0.36 -11.81
C GLY A 56 3.53 -0.84 -12.70
N TYR A 57 3.55 -0.63 -14.01
CA TYR A 57 3.47 -1.71 -14.98
C TYR A 57 4.22 -1.38 -16.26
N SER A 58 4.63 -2.43 -16.98
CA SER A 58 5.17 -2.34 -18.32
C SER A 58 4.47 -3.33 -19.24
N LEU A 59 4.34 -2.98 -20.52
CA LEU A 59 3.68 -3.80 -21.52
C LEU A 59 4.66 -4.19 -22.61
N LYS A 60 4.57 -5.43 -23.05
CA LYS A 60 5.23 -5.90 -24.27
C LYS A 60 4.22 -5.88 -25.41
N THR A 61 4.60 -5.32 -26.55
CA THR A 61 3.74 -5.26 -27.74
C THR A 61 4.38 -5.93 -28.94
N SER A 62 3.54 -6.47 -29.83
CA SER A 62 3.89 -6.90 -31.18
C SER A 62 3.01 -6.11 -32.16
N GLY A 63 3.61 -5.11 -32.82
CA GLY A 63 2.86 -4.09 -33.53
C GLY A 63 1.90 -3.34 -32.59
N LYS A 64 0.61 -3.31 -32.92
CA LYS A 64 -0.43 -2.68 -32.08
C LYS A 64 -1.00 -3.59 -30.99
N ARG A 65 -0.59 -4.87 -30.92
CA ARG A 65 -1.15 -5.84 -29.97
C ARG A 65 -0.29 -5.95 -28.72
N ILE A 66 -0.89 -5.81 -27.55
CA ILE A 66 -0.28 -6.24 -26.29
C ILE A 66 -0.15 -7.77 -26.29
N VAL A 67 1.05 -8.26 -25.95
CA VAL A 67 1.38 -9.71 -25.93
C VAL A 67 1.88 -10.19 -24.57
N ASP A 68 2.31 -9.28 -23.69
CA ASP A 68 2.77 -9.62 -22.33
C ASP A 68 2.76 -8.37 -21.44
N TYR A 69 2.89 -8.55 -20.13
CA TYR A 69 2.99 -7.46 -19.16
C TYR A 69 3.81 -7.85 -17.93
N ARG A 70 4.34 -6.84 -17.24
CA ARG A 70 4.95 -6.97 -15.90
C ARG A 70 4.41 -5.89 -14.99
N THR A 71 4.32 -6.18 -13.71
CA THR A 71 3.80 -5.27 -12.70
C THR A 71 4.71 -5.18 -11.48
N THR A 72 4.64 -4.04 -10.79
CA THR A 72 5.29 -3.77 -9.51
C THR A 72 4.24 -3.16 -8.58
N VAL A 73 4.07 -3.73 -7.40
CA VAL A 73 3.11 -3.23 -6.40
C VAL A 73 3.80 -3.24 -5.05
N GLU A 74 3.91 -2.07 -4.44
CA GLU A 74 4.61 -1.88 -3.17
C GLU A 74 3.73 -1.12 -2.19
N ALA A 75 3.74 -1.55 -0.92
CA ALA A 75 3.16 -0.78 0.17
C ALA A 75 4.21 0.16 0.76
N HIS A 76 3.89 1.44 0.83
CA HIS A 76 4.79 2.49 1.33
C HIS A 76 4.22 3.20 2.55
N PHE A 77 5.09 3.46 3.52
CA PHE A 77 4.89 4.41 4.60
C PHE A 77 5.58 5.72 4.25
N TYR A 78 4.97 6.86 4.60
CA TYR A 78 5.49 8.20 4.28
C TYR A 78 5.88 8.94 5.57
N PRO A 79 7.16 8.90 6.00
CA PRO A 79 7.66 9.52 7.23
C PRO A 79 7.26 10.98 7.40
N ASN A 80 7.46 11.80 6.37
CA ASN A 80 7.23 13.25 6.44
C ASN A 80 5.74 13.63 6.42
N LYS A 81 4.85 12.66 6.18
CA LYS A 81 3.39 12.83 6.24
C LYS A 81 2.77 12.10 7.44
N SER A 82 3.59 11.43 8.24
CA SER A 82 3.18 10.69 9.42
C SER A 82 3.73 11.37 10.66
N TRP A 83 2.89 11.55 11.67
CA TRP A 83 3.23 12.36 12.84
C TRP A 83 2.65 11.75 14.11
N TYR A 84 3.15 12.18 15.27
CA TYR A 84 2.58 11.85 16.57
C TYR A 84 2.85 12.95 17.60
N VAL A 85 1.94 13.11 18.55
CA VAL A 85 2.12 13.98 19.71
C VAL A 85 3.05 13.29 20.70
N LYS A 86 4.30 13.76 20.78
CA LYS A 86 5.39 13.12 21.56
C LYS A 86 5.03 12.77 23.00
N SER A 87 4.28 13.64 23.68
CA SER A 87 3.85 13.42 25.07
C SER A 87 2.73 12.39 25.24
N ARG A 88 2.05 12.00 24.15
CA ARG A 88 0.92 11.06 24.15
C ARG A 88 1.24 9.74 23.44
N GLY A 89 2.36 9.67 22.71
CA GLY A 89 2.83 8.46 22.06
C GLY A 89 3.21 7.37 23.06
N ASN A 90 2.75 6.14 22.82
CA ASN A 90 3.10 4.96 23.61
C ASN A 90 3.07 3.69 22.73
N HIS A 91 3.52 2.56 23.27
CA HIS A 91 3.57 1.31 22.49
C HIS A 91 2.21 0.85 21.94
N HIS A 92 1.11 1.12 22.66
CA HIS A 92 -0.22 0.74 22.19
C HIS A 92 -0.64 1.55 20.97
N VAL A 93 -0.45 2.87 21.01
CA VAL A 93 -0.72 3.74 19.86
C VAL A 93 0.21 3.39 18.69
N LEU A 94 1.48 3.10 18.94
CA LEU A 94 2.41 2.70 17.86
C LEU A 94 1.96 1.42 17.15
N ARG A 95 1.40 0.44 17.87
CA ARG A 95 0.83 -0.77 17.25
C ARG A 95 -0.42 -0.46 16.42
N HIS A 96 -1.23 0.50 16.87
CA HIS A 96 -2.38 0.95 16.10
C HIS A 96 -1.95 1.54 14.75
N GLU A 97 -0.95 2.43 14.80
CA GLU A 97 -0.31 3.03 13.64
C GLU A 97 0.38 2.00 12.73
N GLN A 98 1.11 1.04 13.30
CA GLN A 98 1.69 -0.07 12.54
C GLN A 98 0.63 -0.86 11.79
N LEU A 99 -0.53 -1.10 12.40
CA LEU A 99 -1.55 -1.92 11.76
C LEU A 99 -2.17 -1.22 10.55
N HIS A 100 -2.24 0.11 10.51
CA HIS A 100 -2.60 0.83 9.29
C HIS A 100 -1.63 0.51 8.14
N PHE A 101 -0.34 0.41 8.42
CA PHE A 101 0.66 0.06 7.42
C PHE A 101 0.56 -1.43 7.02
N ASP A 102 0.31 -2.32 7.98
CA ASP A 102 0.10 -3.75 7.71
C ASP A 102 -1.18 -4.01 6.88
N ILE A 103 -2.24 -3.23 7.08
CA ILE A 103 -3.44 -3.24 6.23
C ILE A 103 -3.10 -2.80 4.80
N THR A 104 -2.27 -1.77 4.63
CA THR A 104 -1.80 -1.34 3.30
C THR A 104 -1.05 -2.46 2.57
N GLU A 105 -0.16 -3.18 3.27
CA GLU A 105 0.48 -4.39 2.70
C GLU A 105 -0.54 -5.47 2.37
N LEU A 106 -1.52 -5.75 3.23
CA LEU A 106 -2.55 -6.76 2.96
C LEU A 106 -3.23 -6.48 1.61
N TYR A 107 -3.62 -5.24 1.35
CA TYR A 107 -4.23 -4.86 0.08
C TYR A 107 -3.23 -4.87 -1.08
N ALA A 108 -1.95 -4.58 -0.84
CA ALA A 108 -0.90 -4.78 -1.85
C ALA A 108 -0.74 -6.27 -2.25
N ARG A 109 -0.81 -7.20 -1.28
CA ARG A 109 -0.78 -8.66 -1.55
C ARG A 109 -2.01 -9.10 -2.35
N GLN A 110 -3.20 -8.62 -1.96
CA GLN A 110 -4.44 -8.91 -2.68
C GLN A 110 -4.41 -8.36 -4.12
N PHE A 111 -3.83 -7.18 -4.32
CA PHE A 111 -3.68 -6.60 -5.65
C PHE A 111 -2.74 -7.44 -6.51
N ARG A 112 -1.59 -7.85 -5.98
CA ARG A 112 -0.66 -8.75 -6.69
C ARG A 112 -1.31 -10.07 -7.06
N GLN A 113 -2.06 -10.68 -6.15
CA GLN A 113 -2.86 -11.88 -6.45
C GLN A 113 -3.82 -11.64 -7.63
N GLN A 114 -4.57 -10.54 -7.63
CA GLN A 114 -5.53 -10.25 -8.70
C GLN A 114 -4.84 -9.97 -10.04
N LEU A 115 -3.70 -9.30 -10.04
CA LEU A 115 -2.90 -9.07 -11.25
C LEU A 115 -2.42 -10.37 -11.90
N THR A 116 -2.15 -11.43 -11.13
CA THR A 116 -1.79 -12.75 -11.70
C THR A 116 -2.92 -13.43 -12.48
N LYS A 117 -4.17 -12.99 -12.26
CA LYS A 117 -5.37 -13.55 -12.90
C LYS A 117 -5.74 -12.82 -14.19
N LEU A 118 -5.05 -11.73 -14.54
CA LEU A 118 -5.33 -10.99 -15.76
C LEU A 118 -4.86 -11.78 -16.98
N VAL A 119 -5.70 -11.81 -18.01
CA VAL A 119 -5.37 -12.41 -19.30
C VAL A 119 -4.97 -11.31 -20.28
N VAL A 120 -3.86 -11.48 -20.98
CA VAL A 120 -3.38 -10.51 -21.96
C VAL A 120 -4.44 -10.24 -23.04
N ASN A 121 -4.86 -8.98 -23.13
CA ASN A 121 -5.79 -8.50 -24.14
C ASN A 121 -5.54 -6.99 -24.37
N GLN A 122 -6.28 -6.36 -25.29
CA GLN A 122 -6.05 -4.95 -25.64
C GLN A 122 -6.60 -3.94 -24.61
N ASN A 123 -7.49 -4.39 -23.71
CA ASN A 123 -8.03 -3.60 -22.60
C ASN A 123 -7.20 -3.73 -21.32
N LEU A 124 -6.03 -4.38 -21.36
CA LEU A 124 -5.25 -4.69 -20.17
C LEU A 124 -4.88 -3.46 -19.34
N LYS A 125 -4.58 -2.32 -19.99
CA LYS A 125 -4.33 -1.04 -19.31
C LYS A 125 -5.53 -0.60 -18.46
N GLU A 126 -6.71 -0.67 -19.04
CA GLU A 126 -7.95 -0.28 -18.37
C GLU A 126 -8.28 -1.25 -17.23
N GLN A 127 -8.12 -2.55 -17.46
CA GLN A 127 -8.31 -3.57 -16.41
C GLN A 127 -7.37 -3.35 -15.22
N MET A 128 -6.09 -3.08 -15.47
CA MET A 128 -5.12 -2.77 -14.41
C MET A 128 -5.49 -1.49 -13.66
N ARG A 129 -5.95 -0.45 -14.37
CA ARG A 129 -6.42 0.81 -13.77
C ARG A 129 -7.64 0.60 -12.88
N SER A 130 -8.69 -0.06 -13.39
CA SER A 130 -9.90 -0.35 -12.62
C SER A 130 -9.60 -1.21 -11.40
N LEU A 131 -8.68 -2.17 -11.52
CA LEU A 131 -8.25 -3.00 -10.40
C LEU A 131 -7.51 -2.17 -9.34
N HIS A 132 -6.59 -1.30 -9.76
CA HIS A 132 -5.90 -0.38 -8.85
C HIS A 132 -6.87 0.55 -8.11
N ASP A 133 -7.86 1.11 -8.80
CA ASP A 133 -8.87 1.99 -8.20
C ASP A 133 -9.74 1.22 -7.19
N SER A 134 -10.17 0.00 -7.55
CA SER A 134 -10.97 -0.86 -6.67
C SER A 134 -10.21 -1.27 -5.41
N VAL A 135 -8.92 -1.61 -5.52
CA VAL A 135 -8.07 -1.97 -4.38
C VAL A 135 -7.90 -0.78 -3.44
N ASN A 136 -7.58 0.41 -3.98
CA ASN A 136 -7.42 1.61 -3.14
C ASN A 136 -8.72 2.00 -2.44
N LYS A 137 -9.86 1.87 -3.13
CA LYS A 137 -11.17 2.07 -2.51
C LYS A 137 -11.41 1.12 -1.34
N ALA A 138 -11.17 -0.17 -1.55
CA ALA A 138 -11.36 -1.19 -0.51
C ALA A 138 -10.37 -1.03 0.66
N LEU A 139 -9.12 -0.64 0.38
CA LEU A 139 -8.13 -0.26 1.40
C LEU A 139 -8.66 0.88 2.27
N ASN A 140 -9.08 1.98 1.65
CA ASN A 140 -9.62 3.14 2.37
C ASN A 140 -10.85 2.78 3.23
N GLU A 141 -11.81 2.02 2.67
CA GLU A 141 -12.97 1.54 3.41
C GLU A 141 -12.59 0.68 4.62
N THR A 142 -11.53 -0.12 4.51
CA THR A 142 -11.03 -0.94 5.62
C THR A 142 -10.30 -0.13 6.68
N GLN A 143 -9.47 0.85 6.31
CA GLN A 143 -8.83 1.76 7.27
C GLN A 143 -9.89 2.50 8.11
N ILE A 144 -10.90 3.08 7.46
CA ILE A 144 -12.03 3.76 8.14
C ILE A 144 -12.77 2.82 9.09
N ARG A 145 -13.04 1.59 8.64
CA ARG A 145 -13.73 0.58 9.45
C ARG A 145 -12.87 0.16 10.66
N TYR A 146 -11.58 -0.01 10.47
CA TYR A 146 -10.65 -0.35 11.54
C TYR A 146 -10.60 0.75 12.61
N ASP A 147 -10.44 2.01 12.21
CA ASP A 147 -10.49 3.17 13.11
C ASP A 147 -11.80 3.22 13.90
N LYS A 148 -12.93 3.11 13.20
CA LYS A 148 -14.25 3.15 13.82
C LYS A 148 -14.45 2.03 14.83
N GLN A 149 -14.05 0.80 14.49
CA GLN A 149 -14.28 -0.37 15.34
C GLN A 149 -13.33 -0.42 16.55
N THR A 150 -12.11 0.10 16.40
CA THR A 150 -11.16 0.23 17.51
C THR A 150 -11.36 1.51 18.30
N ASN A 151 -12.30 2.37 17.90
CA ASN A 151 -12.49 3.70 18.45
C ASN A 151 -11.15 4.46 18.51
N HIS A 152 -10.46 4.54 17.36
CA HIS A 152 -9.14 5.18 17.22
C HIS A 152 -8.14 4.68 18.28
N SER A 153 -7.93 3.36 18.35
CA SER A 153 -7.13 2.64 19.34
C SER A 153 -7.69 2.50 20.76
N MET A 154 -8.75 3.22 21.14
CA MET A 154 -9.26 3.19 22.53
C MET A 154 -9.87 1.83 22.94
N ASN A 155 -10.39 1.05 21.98
CA ASN A 155 -10.90 -0.29 22.22
C ASN A 155 -9.80 -1.34 22.00
N ILE A 156 -9.16 -1.73 23.09
CA ILE A 156 -8.01 -2.66 23.12
C ILE A 156 -8.39 -4.07 22.62
N GLU A 157 -9.59 -4.55 22.93
CA GLU A 157 -10.03 -5.87 22.49
C GLU A 157 -10.23 -5.93 20.98
N LYS A 158 -10.86 -4.88 20.40
CA LYS A 158 -11.03 -4.77 18.95
C LYS A 158 -9.69 -4.56 18.24
N GLN A 159 -8.78 -3.77 18.81
CA GLN A 159 -7.41 -3.62 18.31
C GLN A 159 -6.74 -4.99 18.16
N LYS A 160 -6.74 -5.80 19.23
CA LYS A 160 -6.15 -7.14 19.23
C LYS A 160 -6.81 -8.09 18.23
N ALA A 161 -8.15 -8.02 18.09
CA ALA A 161 -8.86 -8.82 17.11
C ALA A 161 -8.46 -8.47 15.67
N TRP A 162 -8.29 -7.18 15.37
CA TRP A 162 -7.79 -6.70 14.08
C TRP A 162 -6.35 -7.13 13.82
N GLU A 163 -5.46 -7.02 14.82
CA GLU A 163 -4.07 -7.48 14.71
C GLU A 163 -4.00 -8.97 14.33
N LEU A 164 -4.79 -9.81 15.00
CA LEU A 164 -4.86 -11.25 14.70
C LEU A 164 -5.43 -11.53 13.31
N PHE A 165 -6.48 -10.80 12.93
CA PHE A 165 -7.10 -10.91 11.61
C PHE A 165 -6.12 -10.56 10.49
N VAL A 166 -5.50 -9.37 10.55
CA VAL A 166 -4.55 -8.91 9.54
C VAL A 166 -3.34 -9.83 9.45
N ALA A 167 -2.79 -10.28 10.58
CA ALA A 167 -1.68 -11.23 10.59
C ALA A 167 -2.03 -12.56 9.91
N LYS A 168 -3.24 -13.08 10.15
CA LYS A 168 -3.75 -14.29 9.49
C LYS A 168 -3.88 -14.10 7.99
N GLU A 169 -4.47 -12.99 7.55
CA GLU A 169 -4.68 -12.71 6.13
C GLU A 169 -3.36 -12.46 5.38
N LEU A 170 -2.41 -11.74 5.99
CA LEU A 170 -1.06 -11.59 5.45
C LEU A 170 -0.41 -12.95 5.23
N LYS A 171 -0.46 -13.84 6.25
CA LYS A 171 0.08 -15.21 6.16
C LYS A 171 -0.61 -16.04 5.07
N ALA A 172 -1.92 -15.91 4.90
CA ALA A 172 -2.66 -16.62 3.85
C ALA A 172 -2.21 -16.18 2.44
N LEU A 173 -1.66 -14.98 2.31
CA LEU A 173 -1.19 -14.39 1.06
C LEU A 173 0.35 -14.35 0.97
N ASP A 174 1.08 -15.21 1.69
CA ASP A 174 2.55 -15.11 1.75
C ASP A 174 3.27 -15.28 0.40
N GLN A 175 2.68 -16.05 -0.52
CA GLN A 175 3.17 -16.15 -1.90
C GLN A 175 3.17 -14.80 -2.66
N PHE A 176 2.39 -13.84 -2.18
CA PHE A 176 2.30 -12.48 -2.68
C PHE A 176 2.82 -11.50 -1.63
N LYS A 177 3.88 -11.80 -0.88
CA LYS A 177 4.53 -10.82 0.02
C LYS A 177 5.51 -9.93 -0.71
N SER A 178 5.70 -8.71 -0.23
CA SER A 178 6.68 -7.78 -0.82
C SER A 178 8.08 -8.42 -0.81
N HIS A 179 8.86 -8.22 -1.88
CA HIS A 179 10.17 -8.86 -2.09
C HIS A 179 11.29 -8.11 -1.37
#